data_AF-A0A2U2DQC6-F1
#
_entry.id   AF-A0A2U2DQC6-F1
#
_cell.length_a   1.000
_cell.length_b   1.000
_cell.length_c   1.000
_cell.angle_alpha   90.00
_cell.angle_beta   90.00
_cell.angle_gamma   90.00
#
_symmetry.space_group_name_H-M   'P 1'
#
loop_
_entity.id
_entity.type
_entity.pdbx_description
1 polymer ?
#
loop_
_entity_poly.entity_id
_entity_poly.type
_entity_poly.pdbx_seq_one_letter_code
_entity_poly.pdbx_strand_id
1 'polypeptide(L)'
;MDNRRTCELMQNALDILTEGTRTANLRREFQYDELEQAAIQEALGIAADLPSQERKAWEFMASPLVEMSEQLDAPPLRFPSYETFLGLLRTKIAATEVAAQGETVG
;
A
#
# COMPACT_ATOMS: atom_id res chain seq x y z
N MET A 1 -12.99 -16.29 40.81
CA MET A 1 -12.73 -15.85 39.42
C MET A 1 -13.74 -16.56 38.54
N ASP A 2 -14.47 -15.80 37.73
CA ASP A 2 -15.67 -16.30 37.03
C ASP A 2 -15.27 -16.98 35.71
N ASN A 3 -15.48 -18.30 35.61
CA ASN A 3 -15.13 -19.09 34.43
C ASN A 3 -15.82 -18.57 33.15
N ARG A 4 -17.00 -17.96 33.28
CA ARG A 4 -17.75 -17.37 32.17
C ARG A 4 -16.99 -16.24 31.48
N ARG A 5 -16.37 -15.35 32.26
CA ARG A 5 -15.58 -14.22 31.74
C ARG A 5 -14.33 -14.70 31.00
N THR A 6 -13.78 -15.84 31.41
CA THR A 6 -12.60 -16.44 30.77
C THR A 6 -12.97 -17.03 29.40
N CYS A 7 -14.12 -17.70 29.31
CA CYS A 7 -14.62 -18.23 28.02
C CYS A 7 -14.96 -17.12 27.02
N GLU A 8 -15.56 -16.01 27.46
CA GLU A 8 -15.87 -14.87 26.61
C GLU A 8 -14.60 -14.22 26.02
N LEU A 9 -13.54 -14.08 26.82
CA LEU A 9 -12.24 -13.58 26.33
C LEU A 9 -11.59 -14.52 25.31
N MET A 10 -11.69 -15.83 25.53
CA MET A 10 -11.15 -16.82 24.60
C MET A 10 -11.89 -16.81 23.26
N GLN A 11 -13.22 -16.67 23.29
CA GLN A 11 -14.01 -16.59 22.06
C GLN A 11 -13.66 -15.34 21.23
N ASN A 12 -13.58 -14.17 21.89
CA ASN A 12 -13.18 -12.94 21.20
C ASN A 12 -11.78 -13.05 20.57
N ALA A 13 -10.83 -13.70 21.25
CA ALA A 13 -9.49 -13.91 20.71
C ALA A 13 -9.52 -14.84 19.48
N LEU A 14 -10.32 -15.90 19.51
CA LEU A 14 -10.51 -16.81 18.37
C LEU A 14 -11.14 -16.10 17.18
N ASP A 15 -12.14 -15.25 17.41
CA ASP A 15 -12.81 -14.48 16.36
C ASP A 15 -11.82 -13.51 15.69
N ILE A 16 -11.02 -12.79 16.47
CA ILE A 16 -9.96 -11.89 15.96
C ILE A 16 -8.92 -12.65 15.13
N LEU A 17 -8.47 -13.82 15.61
CA LEU A 17 -7.49 -14.64 14.91
C LEU A 17 -8.04 -15.21 13.60
N THR A 18 -9.31 -15.62 13.61
CA THR A 18 -10.00 -16.15 12.42
C THR A 18 -10.15 -15.06 11.36
N GLU A 19 -10.59 -13.88 11.77
CA GLU A 19 -10.75 -12.74 10.86
C GLU A 19 -9.41 -12.27 10.29
N GLY A 20 -8.37 -12.21 11.13
CA GLY A 20 -7.00 -11.90 10.68
C GLY A 20 -6.47 -12.91 9.66
N THR A 21 -6.78 -14.21 9.84
CA THR A 21 -6.38 -15.26 8.91
C THR A 21 -7.13 -15.16 7.57
N ARG A 22 -8.44 -14.88 7.61
CA ARG A 22 -9.27 -14.67 6.42
C ARG A 22 -8.77 -13.47 5.61
N THR A 23 -8.53 -12.35 6.28
CA THR A 23 -7.95 -11.13 5.72
C THR A 23 -6.62 -11.43 5.02
N ALA A 24 -5.70 -12.16 5.69
CA ALA A 24 -4.40 -12.52 5.11
C ALA A 24 -4.53 -13.41 3.86
N ASN A 25 -5.50 -14.33 3.84
CA ASN A 25 -5.75 -15.18 2.70
C ASN A 25 -6.30 -14.40 1.50
N LEU A 26 -7.26 -13.49 1.72
CA LEU A 26 -7.80 -12.63 0.67
C LEU A 26 -6.70 -11.76 0.04
N ARG A 27 -5.84 -11.13 0.86
CA ARG A 27 -4.72 -10.34 0.33
C ARG A 27 -3.80 -11.16 -0.56
N ARG A 28 -3.54 -12.42 -0.20
CA ARG A 28 -2.70 -13.33 -1.00
C ARG A 28 -3.41 -13.75 -2.29
N GLU A 29 -4.68 -14.14 -2.21
CA GLU A 29 -5.48 -14.60 -3.34
C GLU A 29 -5.56 -13.54 -4.45
N PHE A 30 -5.76 -12.28 -4.05
CA PHE A 30 -5.85 -11.16 -4.97
C PHE A 30 -4.53 -10.42 -5.20
N GLN A 31 -3.40 -10.96 -4.74
CA GLN A 31 -2.06 -10.39 -4.94
C GLN A 31 -1.97 -8.89 -4.58
N TYR A 32 -2.58 -8.50 -3.46
CA TYR A 32 -2.70 -7.10 -3.05
C TYR A 32 -1.36 -6.38 -3.00
N ASP A 33 -0.30 -7.08 -2.59
CA ASP A 33 1.04 -6.50 -2.49
C ASP A 33 1.59 -6.09 -3.87
N GLU A 34 1.31 -6.87 -4.94
CA GLU A 34 1.73 -6.55 -6.31
C GLU A 34 0.96 -5.34 -6.86
N LEU A 35 -0.35 -5.29 -6.57
CA LEU A 35 -1.23 -4.21 -6.98
C LEU A 35 -0.90 -2.90 -6.24
N GLU A 36 -0.64 -2.95 -4.93
CA GLU A 36 -0.16 -1.82 -4.14
C GLU A 36 1.20 -1.32 -4.67
N GLN A 37 2.13 -2.23 -4.96
CA GLN A 37 3.44 -1.86 -5.51
C GLN A 37 3.32 -1.23 -6.89
N ALA A 38 2.49 -1.77 -7.78
CA ALA A 38 2.27 -1.24 -9.12
C ALA A 38 1.70 0.19 -9.06
N ALA A 39 0.68 0.41 -8.24
CA ALA A 39 0.06 1.73 -8.06
C ALA A 39 1.05 2.78 -7.50
N ILE A 40 1.89 2.39 -6.54
CA ILE A 40 2.96 3.25 -6.02
C ILE A 40 3.95 3.60 -7.13
N GLN A 41 4.40 2.62 -7.92
CA GLN A 41 5.39 2.87 -8.98
C GLN A 41 4.86 3.77 -10.09
N GLU A 42 3.61 3.60 -10.49
CA GLU A 42 2.93 4.44 -11.47
C GLU A 42 2.81 5.89 -10.96
N ALA A 43 2.31 6.08 -9.74
CA ALA A 43 2.20 7.41 -9.14
C ALA A 43 3.56 8.10 -9.00
N LEU A 44 4.60 7.37 -8.62
CA LEU A 44 5.97 7.90 -8.58
C LEU A 44 6.49 8.29 -9.97
N GLY A 45 6.10 7.56 -11.03
CA GLY A 45 6.42 7.92 -12.41
C GLY A 45 5.76 9.22 -12.82
N ILE A 46 4.44 9.32 -12.64
CA ILE A 46 3.65 10.53 -12.95
C ILE A 46 4.19 11.74 -12.19
N ALA A 47 4.51 11.57 -10.91
CA ALA A 47 5.03 12.64 -10.06
C ALA A 47 6.45 13.09 -10.48
N ALA A 48 7.29 12.17 -10.96
CA ALA A 48 8.61 12.51 -11.47
C ALA A 48 8.53 13.28 -12.80
N ASP A 49 7.60 12.91 -13.68
CA ASP A 49 7.38 13.58 -14.96
C ASP A 49 6.68 14.95 -14.78
N LEU A 50 5.85 15.09 -13.74
CA LEU A 50 5.04 16.28 -13.46
C LEU A 50 5.16 16.72 -11.99
N PRO A 51 6.26 17.40 -11.59
CA PRO A 51 6.48 17.81 -10.20
C PRO A 51 5.40 18.74 -9.62
N SER A 52 4.66 19.46 -10.46
CA SER A 52 3.52 20.29 -10.01
C SER A 52 2.27 19.48 -9.65
N GLN A 53 2.27 18.16 -9.92
CA GLN A 53 1.12 17.26 -9.73
C GLN A 53 1.40 16.10 -8.76
N GLU A 54 2.49 16.13 -8.01
CA GLU A 54 2.88 15.08 -7.04
C GLU A 54 1.73 14.66 -6.13
N ARG A 55 0.99 15.64 -5.58
CA ARG A 55 -0.15 15.38 -4.71
C ARG A 55 -1.31 14.70 -5.43
N LYS A 56 -1.60 15.09 -6.67
CA LYS A 56 -2.64 14.45 -7.47
C LYS A 56 -2.26 13.03 -7.85
N ALA A 57 -0.99 12.78 -8.16
CA ALA A 57 -0.48 11.44 -8.45
C ALA A 57 -0.62 10.52 -7.21
N TRP A 58 -0.30 11.04 -6.02
CA TRP A 58 -0.51 10.31 -4.76
C TRP A 58 -2.00 10.05 -4.46
N GLU A 59 -2.87 11.03 -4.69
CA GLU A 59 -4.32 10.87 -4.53
C GLU A 59 -4.90 9.85 -5.53
N PHE A 60 -4.38 9.81 -6.76
CA PHE A 60 -4.82 8.88 -7.80
C PHE A 60 -4.46 7.43 -7.47
N MET A 61 -3.30 7.17 -6.85
CA MET A 61 -2.95 5.84 -6.34
C MET A 61 -3.98 5.33 -5.32
N ALA A 62 -4.56 6.21 -4.51
CA ALA A 62 -5.48 5.84 -3.45
C ALA A 62 -6.91 5.58 -3.95
N SER A 63 -7.35 6.20 -5.06
CA SER A 63 -8.79 6.30 -5.38
C SER A 63 -9.42 5.04 -6.01
N PRO A 64 -8.91 4.49 -7.14
CA PRO A 64 -9.59 3.39 -7.85
C PRO A 64 -9.60 2.07 -7.07
N LEU A 65 -8.59 1.88 -6.23
CA LEU A 65 -8.38 0.64 -5.51
C LEU A 65 -9.10 0.64 -4.15
N VAL A 66 -9.33 1.83 -3.55
CA VAL A 66 -10.21 1.97 -2.38
C VAL A 66 -11.64 1.60 -2.74
N GLU A 67 -12.17 2.04 -3.88
CA GLU A 67 -13.50 1.62 -4.36
C GLU A 67 -13.60 0.09 -4.57
N MET A 68 -12.56 -0.55 -5.10
CA MET A 68 -12.52 -2.03 -5.20
C MET A 68 -12.48 -2.71 -3.84
N SER A 69 -11.75 -2.18 -2.87
CA SER A 69 -11.67 -2.77 -1.52
C SER A 69 -13.01 -2.70 -0.77
N GLU A 70 -13.76 -1.61 -0.95
CA GLU A 70 -15.08 -1.41 -0.34
C GLU A 70 -16.16 -2.32 -0.96
N GLN A 71 -16.10 -2.57 -2.27
CA GLN A 71 -17.09 -3.40 -2.96
C GLN A 71 -16.93 -4.90 -2.71
N LEU A 72 -15.71 -5.36 -2.39
CA LEU A 72 -15.38 -6.78 -2.25
C LEU A 72 -15.36 -7.25 -0.78
N ASP A 73 -15.75 -6.40 0.18
CA ASP A 73 -15.53 -6.63 1.62
C ASP A 73 -14.09 -7.09 1.88
N ALA A 74 -13.16 -6.45 1.15
CA ALA A 74 -11.78 -6.88 1.07
C ALA A 74 -10.90 -6.05 2.02
N PRO A 75 -9.74 -6.58 2.42
CA PRO A 75 -8.84 -5.88 3.31
C PRO A 75 -8.43 -4.51 2.74
N PRO A 76 -8.36 -3.44 3.55
CA PRO A 76 -7.97 -2.13 3.06
C PRO A 76 -6.56 -2.17 2.49
N LEU A 77 -6.35 -1.41 1.42
CA LEU A 77 -5.04 -1.28 0.78
C LEU A 77 -4.09 -0.46 1.63
N ARG A 78 -2.82 -0.79 1.55
CA ARG A 78 -1.74 -0.21 2.35
C ARG A 78 -0.94 0.76 1.50
N PHE A 79 -1.43 1.98 1.40
CA PHE A 79 -0.70 3.06 0.74
C PHE A 79 0.18 3.85 1.71
N PRO A 80 1.35 4.33 1.25
CA PRO A 80 2.20 5.19 2.05
C PRO A 80 1.54 6.55 2.31
N SER A 81 1.88 7.18 3.44
CA SER A 81 1.52 8.59 3.67
C SER A 81 2.10 9.49 2.59
N TYR A 82 1.52 10.68 2.39
CA TYR A 82 2.04 11.64 1.41
C TYR A 82 3.52 12.01 1.68
N GLU A 83 3.91 12.17 2.95
CA GLU A 83 5.32 12.43 3.32
C GLU A 83 6.25 11.28 2.94
N THR A 84 5.82 10.04 3.17
CA THR A 84 6.57 8.84 2.77
C THR A 84 6.69 8.75 1.25
N PHE A 85 5.60 9.04 0.55
CA PHE A 85 5.58 9.10 -0.92
C PHE A 85 6.58 10.13 -1.47
N LEU A 86 6.64 11.34 -0.91
CA LEU A 86 7.65 12.34 -1.30
C LEU A 86 9.08 11.87 -1.03
N GLY A 87 9.32 11.14 0.06
CA GLY A 87 10.62 10.52 0.34
C GLY A 87 11.03 9.51 -0.74
N LEU A 88 10.09 8.65 -1.15
CA LEU A 88 10.28 7.69 -2.24
C LEU A 88 10.52 8.39 -3.59
N LEU A 89 9.79 9.47 -3.87
CA LEU A 89 9.94 10.25 -5.10
C LEU A 89 11.33 10.87 -5.22
N ARG A 90 11.83 11.51 -4.15
CA ARG A 90 13.19 12.06 -4.11
C ARG A 90 14.25 11.00 -4.36
N THR A 91 14.06 9.81 -3.77
CA THR A 91 14.97 8.68 -3.97
C THR A 91 14.96 8.21 -5.42
N LYS A 92 13.77 8.13 -6.04
CA LYS A 92 13.61 7.76 -7.45
C LYS A 92 14.30 8.76 -8.39
N ILE A 93 14.07 10.06 -8.18
CA ILE A 93 14.69 11.13 -8.99
C ILE A 93 16.21 11.06 -8.89
N ALA A 94 16.75 10.96 -7.66
CA ALA A 94 18.19 10.85 -7.45
C ALA A 94 18.80 9.60 -8.12
N ALA A 95 18.10 8.46 -8.10
CA ALA A 95 18.55 7.26 -8.78
C ALA A 95 18.61 7.43 -10.32
N THR A 96 17.62 8.12 -10.90
CA THR A 96 17.59 8.41 -12.34
C THR A 96 18.72 9.36 -12.75
N GLU A 97 19.03 10.37 -11.93
CA GLU A 97 20.15 11.30 -12.17
C GLU A 97 21.52 10.60 -12.14
N VAL A 98 21.72 9.67 -11.19
CA VAL A 98 22.95 8.87 -11.12
C VAL A 98 23.08 7.92 -12.31
N ALA A 99 21.99 7.30 -12.76
CA ALA A 99 21.98 6.45 -13.95
C ALA A 99 22.36 7.25 -15.22
N ALA A 100 21.80 8.45 -15.40
CA ALA A 100 22.12 9.31 -16.53
C ALA A 100 23.59 9.79 -16.56
N GLN A 101 24.24 9.92 -15.40
CA GLN A 101 25.64 10.32 -15.29
C GLN A 101 26.62 9.17 -15.53
N GLY A 102 26.21 7.92 -15.29
CA GLY A 102 27.03 6.72 -15.53
C GLY A 102 27.20 6.34 -17.01
N GLU A 103 26.38 6.89 -17.91
CA GLU A 103 26.37 6.55 -19.34
C GLU A 103 27.30 7.43 -20.22
N THR A 104 28.03 8.38 -19.63
CA THR A 104 28.96 9.29 -20.35
C THR A 104 30.44 8.92 -20.23
N VAL A 105 30.74 7.69 -19.79
CA VAL A 105 32.12 7.13 -19.81
C VAL A 105 32.08 5.74 -20.45
N GLY A 106 32.08 5.71 -21.78
CA GLY A 106 32.23 4.52 -22.61
C GLY A 106 32.78 4.88 -23.97
#